data_AF-A0A0F7NEM3-F1
#
_entry.id   AF-A0A0F7NEM3-F1
#
_cell.length_a   1.000
_cell.length_b   1.000
_cell.length_c   1.000
_cell.angle_alpha   90.00
_cell.angle_beta   90.00
_cell.angle_gamma   90.00
#
_symmetry.space_group_name_H-M   'P 1'
#
loop_
_entity.id
_entity.type
_entity.pdbx_description
1 polymer ?
#
loop_
_entity_poly.entity_id
_entity_poly.type
_entity_poly.pdbx_seq_one_letter_code
_entity_poly.pdbx_strand_id
1 'polypeptide(L)'
;MPAGSARGPARFVRVVRLAALAALLLVLFPIPAAWAAPSPGEEIADRLRDSPVYVHDAYTGAVDEARQRAIAARIEETGLPVKVVLVPLAKGDDFAGDPGTLAEVVRGRLGDGDLILVTTSEQADWLQGFEWPGGTHQARDAVGAVGHLDEMNEAGLAARVEKAVELIDAGNGTEVYEEAVADLGTDSPPGTGADAGDGDAGDAEEKESGGGSAVPLALAAAAAVAVLAGLLWYVRRGRTGSRIGFSTGSRVATAPFATPQAVFAAARAADEAELRRRAEEEVVALGEAVREVATDTPDRATHLHAALDAYAAAGTVLDGAGSRADLAGVLALVAEGRDALEAARTTRPRRTTPLPLCFFNPLHGRATHRTRWRPLGSRRQLPVATCDTCTKALRERRAPEVLTDTTEGREVPYFEVPAESSIWAATGYGSLTRDPLAPRVARGDFTRTRG
;
A
#
# COMPACT_ATOMS: atom_id res chain seq x y z
N MET A 1 -52.72 79.23 33.93
CA MET A 1 -53.15 78.89 32.55
C MET A 1 -51.91 78.85 31.67
N PRO A 2 -51.78 77.94 30.67
CA PRO A 2 -52.13 76.52 30.56
C PRO A 2 -50.85 75.63 30.53
N ALA A 3 -50.85 74.42 31.11
CA ALA A 3 -51.09 73.11 30.46
C ALA A 3 -50.19 72.76 29.26
N GLY A 4 -49.24 71.83 29.48
CA GLY A 4 -48.45 71.16 28.46
C GLY A 4 -48.13 69.73 28.89
N SER A 5 -48.95 68.79 28.43
CA SER A 5 -48.82 67.35 28.64
C SER A 5 -47.63 66.76 27.87
N ALA A 6 -46.80 65.92 28.52
CA ALA A 6 -45.96 64.96 27.81
C ALA A 6 -46.01 63.59 28.51
N ARG A 7 -46.35 62.58 27.71
CA ARG A 7 -46.72 61.22 28.08
C ARG A 7 -45.51 60.39 28.49
N GLY A 8 -45.72 59.50 29.46
CA GLY A 8 -44.66 58.72 30.13
C GLY A 8 -43.98 57.61 29.33
N PRO A 9 -42.91 57.03 29.91
CA PRO A 9 -41.97 56.12 29.26
C PRO A 9 -42.47 54.67 29.31
N ALA A 10 -43.50 54.33 28.53
CA ALA A 10 -44.06 52.96 28.51
C ALA A 10 -43.58 52.11 27.31
N ARG A 11 -42.62 52.59 26.51
CA ARG A 11 -42.20 51.90 25.27
C ARG A 11 -40.86 51.16 25.35
N PHE A 12 -40.03 51.38 26.39
CA PHE A 12 -38.70 50.77 26.46
C PHE A 12 -38.64 49.40 27.16
N VAL A 13 -39.69 48.98 27.88
CA VAL A 13 -39.70 47.70 28.63
C VAL A 13 -40.23 46.52 27.79
N ARG A 14 -40.86 46.77 26.63
CA ARG A 14 -41.45 45.72 25.79
C ARG A 14 -40.46 45.06 24.81
N VAL A 15 -39.35 45.71 24.47
CA VAL A 15 -38.37 45.16 23.51
C VAL A 15 -37.46 44.10 24.15
N VAL A 16 -37.18 44.22 25.46
CA VAL A 16 -36.28 43.29 26.16
C VAL A 16 -36.93 41.92 26.45
N ARG A 17 -38.27 41.84 26.54
CA ARG A 17 -38.98 40.57 26.84
C ARG A 17 -39.19 39.66 25.61
N LEU A 18 -39.16 40.20 24.39
CA LEU A 18 -39.33 39.40 23.16
C LEU A 18 -38.02 38.71 22.72
N ALA A 19 -36.85 39.31 23.01
CA ALA A 19 -35.56 38.69 22.71
C ALA A 19 -35.25 37.48 23.62
N ALA A 20 -35.70 37.50 24.87
CA ALA A 20 -35.50 36.39 25.81
C ALA A 20 -36.37 35.16 25.50
N LEU A 21 -37.51 35.33 24.84
CA LEU A 21 -38.41 34.21 24.48
C LEU A 21 -37.97 33.51 23.18
N ALA A 22 -37.31 34.21 22.25
CA ALA A 22 -36.70 33.62 21.07
C ALA A 22 -35.44 32.80 21.41
N ALA A 23 -34.70 33.16 22.46
CA ALA A 23 -33.54 32.40 22.92
C ALA A 23 -33.92 31.13 23.70
N LEU A 24 -35.12 31.06 24.29
CA LEU A 24 -35.58 29.89 25.06
C LEU A 24 -36.33 28.84 24.20
N LEU A 25 -36.84 29.23 23.04
CA LEU A 25 -37.52 28.33 22.08
C LEU A 25 -36.56 27.58 21.13
N LEU A 26 -35.26 27.89 21.16
CA LEU A 26 -34.20 27.20 20.40
C LEU A 26 -33.57 26.01 21.15
N VAL A 27 -34.04 25.69 22.36
CA VAL A 27 -33.50 24.61 23.21
C VAL A 27 -34.41 23.36 23.23
N LEU A 28 -35.49 23.34 22.43
CA LEU A 28 -36.49 22.25 22.46
C LEU A 28 -36.66 21.49 21.13
N PHE A 29 -35.82 21.73 20.13
CA PHE A 29 -35.73 20.83 18.99
C PHE A 29 -34.73 19.71 19.32
N PRO A 30 -35.15 18.44 19.41
CA PRO A 30 -34.18 17.35 19.40
C PRO A 30 -33.41 17.48 18.09
N ILE A 31 -32.12 17.73 18.19
CA ILE A 31 -31.20 17.57 17.07
C ILE A 31 -31.48 16.15 16.57
N PRO A 32 -31.95 15.93 15.32
CA PRO A 32 -32.04 14.59 14.81
C PRO A 32 -30.65 14.01 14.98
N ALA A 33 -30.52 12.93 15.75
CA ALA A 33 -29.28 12.18 15.82
C ALA A 33 -28.90 11.95 14.36
N ALA A 34 -27.81 12.57 13.92
CA ALA A 34 -27.29 12.32 12.58
C ALA A 34 -27.11 10.80 12.53
N TRP A 35 -27.99 10.12 11.81
CA TRP A 35 -27.78 8.72 11.50
C TRP A 35 -26.45 8.70 10.78
N ALA A 36 -25.42 8.22 11.46
CA ALA A 36 -24.12 8.02 10.84
C ALA A 36 -24.40 7.19 9.59
N ALA A 37 -23.90 7.64 8.44
CA ALA A 37 -23.96 6.83 7.23
C ALA A 37 -23.37 5.44 7.58
N PRO A 38 -24.00 4.34 7.12
CA PRO A 38 -23.47 3.01 7.36
C PRO A 38 -22.00 2.97 6.92
N SER A 39 -21.14 2.36 7.74
CA SER A 39 -19.73 2.20 7.35
C SER A 39 -19.67 1.39 6.06
N PRO A 40 -18.66 1.57 5.18
CA PRO A 40 -18.59 0.79 3.93
C PRO A 40 -18.61 -0.74 4.15
N GLY A 41 -18.04 -1.24 5.24
CA GLY A 41 -18.18 -2.66 5.62
C GLY A 41 -19.59 -3.08 6.05
N GLU A 42 -20.42 -2.16 6.55
CA GLU A 42 -21.85 -2.38 6.86
C GLU A 42 -22.67 -2.47 5.58
N GLU A 43 -22.44 -1.54 4.66
CA GLU A 43 -23.09 -1.54 3.34
C GLU A 43 -22.80 -2.83 2.58
N ILE A 44 -21.53 -3.23 2.50
CA ILE A 44 -21.13 -4.49 1.85
C ILE A 44 -21.85 -5.67 2.52
N ALA A 45 -21.79 -5.77 3.85
CA ALA A 45 -22.41 -6.87 4.57
C ALA A 45 -23.93 -6.93 4.36
N ASP A 46 -24.62 -5.80 4.42
CA ASP A 46 -26.06 -5.69 4.16
C ASP A 46 -26.40 -6.20 2.76
N ARG A 47 -25.67 -5.74 1.75
CA ARG A 47 -25.85 -6.19 0.36
C ARG A 47 -25.55 -7.67 0.18
N LEU A 48 -24.57 -8.21 0.92
CA LEU A 48 -24.21 -9.62 0.89
C LEU A 48 -25.27 -10.54 1.54
N ARG A 49 -26.14 -10.01 2.40
CA ARG A 49 -27.29 -10.77 2.93
C ARG A 49 -28.34 -11.01 1.86
N ASP A 50 -28.49 -10.09 0.91
CA ASP A 50 -29.47 -10.18 -0.17
C ASP A 50 -28.93 -10.91 -1.40
N SER A 51 -27.62 -10.79 -1.69
CA SER A 51 -26.96 -11.40 -2.85
C SER A 51 -25.58 -11.94 -2.48
N PRO A 52 -25.15 -13.11 -2.97
CA PRO A 52 -23.81 -13.61 -2.68
C PRO A 52 -22.69 -12.79 -3.35
N VAL A 53 -22.99 -11.85 -4.24
CA VAL A 53 -22.00 -11.07 -4.98
C VAL A 53 -22.21 -9.58 -4.79
N TYR A 54 -21.19 -8.91 -4.26
CA TYR A 54 -21.07 -7.46 -4.20
C TYR A 54 -20.00 -6.97 -5.20
N VAL A 55 -20.34 -6.00 -6.03
CA VAL A 55 -19.44 -5.37 -7.00
C VAL A 55 -19.48 -3.86 -6.80
N HIS A 56 -18.33 -3.26 -6.50
CA HIS A 56 -18.20 -1.81 -6.42
C HIS A 56 -18.29 -1.15 -7.80
N ASP A 57 -18.77 0.09 -7.86
CA ASP A 57 -18.98 0.85 -9.11
C ASP A 57 -17.74 0.87 -10.02
N ALA A 58 -16.55 0.91 -9.42
CA ALA A 58 -15.27 0.87 -10.12
C ALA A 58 -15.04 -0.39 -10.99
N TYR A 59 -15.73 -1.49 -10.69
CA TYR A 59 -15.63 -2.75 -11.43
C TYR A 59 -16.81 -3.03 -12.35
N THR A 60 -17.81 -2.16 -12.43
CA THR A 60 -18.98 -2.35 -13.32
C THR A 60 -18.61 -2.46 -14.80
N GLY A 61 -17.48 -1.88 -15.21
CA GLY A 61 -16.94 -2.04 -16.57
C GLY A 61 -16.31 -3.42 -16.84
N ALA A 62 -15.89 -4.15 -15.81
CA ALA A 62 -15.30 -5.49 -15.92
C ALA A 62 -16.28 -6.61 -15.53
N VAL A 63 -17.23 -6.29 -14.65
CA VAL A 63 -18.29 -7.17 -14.16
C VAL A 63 -19.60 -6.39 -14.20
N ASP A 64 -20.31 -6.49 -15.32
CA ASP A 64 -21.62 -5.88 -15.46
C ASP A 64 -22.69 -6.63 -14.64
N GLU A 65 -23.90 -6.08 -14.56
CA GLU A 65 -24.97 -6.71 -13.79
C GLU A 65 -25.37 -8.10 -14.31
N ALA A 66 -25.24 -8.35 -15.62
CA ALA A 66 -25.58 -9.64 -16.19
C ALA A 66 -24.58 -10.71 -15.72
N ARG A 67 -23.30 -10.35 -15.70
CA ARG A 67 -22.21 -11.20 -15.22
C ARG A 67 -22.27 -11.38 -13.70
N GLN A 68 -22.59 -10.32 -12.94
CA GLN A 68 -22.82 -10.42 -11.50
C GLN A 68 -23.93 -11.43 -11.17
N ARG A 69 -25.06 -11.38 -11.90
CA ARG A 69 -26.17 -12.34 -11.74
C ARG A 69 -25.76 -13.77 -12.13
N ALA A 70 -24.94 -13.93 -13.16
CA ALA A 70 -24.43 -15.25 -13.55
C ALA A 70 -23.51 -15.85 -12.48
N ILE A 71 -22.61 -15.05 -11.89
CA ILE A 71 -21.75 -15.47 -10.78
C ILE A 71 -22.61 -15.85 -9.57
N ALA A 72 -23.62 -15.04 -9.24
CA ALA A 72 -24.52 -15.32 -8.12
C ALA A 72 -25.27 -16.65 -8.30
N ALA A 73 -25.83 -16.91 -9.49
CA ALA A 73 -26.50 -18.17 -9.79
C ALA A 73 -25.55 -19.37 -9.66
N ARG A 74 -24.30 -19.24 -10.15
CA ARG A 74 -23.29 -20.30 -10.01
C ARG A 74 -22.93 -20.57 -8.56
N ILE A 75 -22.80 -19.53 -7.73
CA ILE A 75 -22.57 -19.69 -6.29
C ILE A 75 -23.73 -20.44 -5.65
N GLU A 76 -24.97 -20.09 -5.97
CA GLU A 76 -26.16 -20.77 -5.44
C GLU A 76 -26.21 -22.25 -5.84
N GLU A 77 -25.74 -22.60 -7.04
CA GLU A 77 -25.65 -24.00 -7.51
C GLU A 77 -24.67 -24.86 -6.69
N THR A 78 -23.59 -24.26 -6.15
CA THR A 78 -22.62 -25.00 -5.30
C THR A 78 -23.23 -25.45 -3.96
N GLY A 79 -24.24 -24.72 -3.46
CA GLY A 79 -24.77 -24.92 -2.10
C GLY A 79 -23.80 -24.54 -0.97
N LEU A 80 -22.63 -23.98 -1.30
CA LEU A 80 -21.61 -23.54 -0.36
C LEU A 80 -21.84 -22.09 0.11
N PRO A 81 -21.36 -21.69 1.30
CA PRO A 81 -21.50 -20.32 1.80
C PRO A 81 -20.49 -19.37 1.15
N VAL A 82 -20.41 -19.37 -0.18
CA VAL A 82 -19.50 -18.51 -0.94
C VAL A 82 -20.08 -17.10 -1.05
N LYS A 83 -19.25 -16.11 -0.77
CA LYS A 83 -19.52 -14.69 -0.96
C LYS A 83 -18.38 -14.09 -1.79
N VAL A 84 -18.72 -13.21 -2.72
CA VAL A 84 -17.77 -12.50 -3.57
C VAL A 84 -17.88 -11.00 -3.29
N VAL A 85 -16.76 -10.36 -3.00
CA VAL A 85 -16.68 -8.91 -2.78
C VAL A 85 -15.61 -8.33 -3.70
N LEU A 86 -16.02 -7.57 -4.71
CA LEU A 86 -15.11 -6.90 -5.62
C LEU A 86 -15.08 -5.42 -5.31
N VAL A 87 -14.08 -4.99 -4.54
CA VAL A 87 -13.84 -3.58 -4.17
C VAL A 87 -12.40 -3.20 -4.49
N PRO A 88 -12.14 -2.00 -5.04
CA PRO A 88 -10.78 -1.53 -5.17
C PRO A 88 -10.17 -1.42 -3.78
N LEU A 89 -9.02 -2.08 -3.58
CA LEU A 89 -8.28 -2.00 -2.35
C LEU A 89 -7.12 -1.03 -2.54
N ALA A 90 -7.11 0.04 -1.76
CA ALA A 90 -6.09 1.08 -1.82
C ALA A 90 -5.69 1.54 -0.41
N LYS A 91 -4.42 1.92 -0.25
CA LYS A 91 -3.93 2.45 1.02
C LYS A 91 -4.67 3.77 1.33
N GLY A 92 -5.54 3.74 2.33
CA GLY A 92 -6.38 4.88 2.73
C GLY A 92 -7.89 4.66 2.55
N ASP A 93 -8.30 3.54 1.97
CA ASP A 93 -9.70 3.08 2.08
C ASP A 93 -10.02 2.57 3.51
N ASP A 94 -11.28 2.22 3.75
CA ASP A 94 -11.75 1.72 5.05
C ASP A 94 -11.14 0.37 5.45
N PHE A 95 -10.44 -0.31 4.54
CA PHE A 95 -9.80 -1.60 4.72
C PHE A 95 -8.26 -1.50 4.69
N ALA A 96 -7.71 -0.28 4.64
CA ALA A 96 -6.29 0.03 4.49
C ALA A 96 -5.61 -0.65 3.28
N GLY A 97 -6.38 -1.01 2.25
CA GLY A 97 -5.93 -1.77 1.10
C GLY A 97 -5.64 -3.24 1.37
N ASP A 98 -5.94 -3.77 2.56
CA ASP A 98 -5.67 -5.15 2.94
C ASP A 98 -6.92 -6.03 2.75
N PRO A 99 -6.88 -7.06 1.88
CA PRO A 99 -8.01 -7.97 1.68
C PRO A 99 -8.35 -8.77 2.94
N GLY A 100 -7.38 -9.01 3.83
CA GLY A 100 -7.61 -9.68 5.11
C GLY A 100 -8.51 -8.85 6.04
N THR A 101 -8.23 -7.56 6.15
CA THR A 101 -9.02 -6.59 6.91
C THR A 101 -10.44 -6.49 6.39
N LEU A 102 -10.64 -6.40 5.07
CA LEU A 102 -11.97 -6.47 4.46
C LEU A 102 -12.69 -7.75 4.86
N ALA A 103 -12.01 -8.89 4.76
CA ALA A 103 -12.60 -10.18 5.03
C ALA A 103 -13.03 -10.35 6.50
N GLU A 104 -12.22 -9.87 7.44
CA GLU A 104 -12.55 -9.84 8.86
C GLU A 104 -13.73 -8.91 9.17
N VAL A 105 -13.78 -7.73 8.54
CA VAL A 105 -14.91 -6.78 8.68
C VAL A 105 -16.20 -7.39 8.16
N VAL A 106 -16.19 -7.93 6.93
CA VAL A 106 -17.37 -8.57 6.32
C VAL A 106 -17.84 -9.74 7.17
N ARG A 107 -16.93 -10.62 7.59
CA ARG A 107 -17.26 -11.75 8.47
C ARG A 107 -17.88 -11.28 9.79
N GLY A 108 -17.25 -10.32 10.47
CA GLY A 108 -17.75 -9.80 11.74
C GLY A 108 -19.16 -9.20 11.65
N ARG A 109 -19.57 -8.73 10.46
CA ARG A 109 -20.92 -8.19 10.22
C ARG A 109 -21.93 -9.23 9.72
N LEU A 110 -21.49 -10.28 9.03
CA LEU A 110 -22.34 -11.40 8.62
C LEU A 110 -22.60 -12.39 9.77
N GLY A 111 -21.70 -12.47 10.74
CA GLY A 111 -21.81 -13.32 11.94
C GLY A 111 -20.87 -14.53 11.93
N ASP A 112 -20.95 -15.35 12.96
CA ASP A 112 -20.03 -16.49 13.21
C ASP A 112 -20.36 -17.76 12.40
N GLY A 113 -21.05 -17.63 11.27
CA GLY A 113 -21.38 -18.75 10.39
C GLY A 113 -20.21 -19.19 9.49
N ASP A 114 -20.39 -20.33 8.82
CA ASP A 114 -19.48 -20.77 7.77
C ASP A 114 -19.46 -19.73 6.65
N LEU A 115 -18.27 -19.38 6.15
CA LEU A 115 -18.08 -18.36 5.13
C LEU A 115 -16.86 -18.68 4.28
N ILE A 116 -17.06 -18.68 2.96
CA ILE A 116 -15.98 -18.66 1.98
C ILE A 116 -16.04 -17.29 1.30
N LEU A 117 -14.99 -16.49 1.43
CA LEU A 117 -14.94 -15.16 0.83
C LEU A 117 -13.92 -15.12 -0.31
N VAL A 118 -14.34 -14.69 -1.49
CA VAL A 118 -13.47 -14.35 -2.61
C VAL A 118 -13.47 -12.84 -2.78
N THR A 119 -12.29 -12.23 -2.76
CA THR A 119 -12.13 -10.79 -2.95
C THR A 119 -10.98 -10.48 -3.89
N THR A 120 -10.91 -9.24 -4.36
CA THR A 120 -9.70 -8.67 -4.98
C THR A 120 -8.54 -8.66 -3.97
N SER A 121 -7.31 -8.77 -4.47
CA SER A 121 -6.09 -8.65 -3.67
C SER A 121 -5.47 -7.25 -3.78
N GLU A 122 -4.35 -7.02 -3.09
CA GLU A 122 -3.53 -5.81 -3.24
C GLU A 122 -3.02 -5.61 -4.69
N GLN A 123 -2.86 -6.69 -5.44
CA GLN A 123 -2.56 -6.66 -6.87
C GLN A 123 -3.86 -6.71 -7.67
N ALA A 124 -4.10 -5.70 -8.49
CA ALA A 124 -5.38 -5.49 -9.20
C ALA A 124 -5.85 -6.67 -10.08
N ASP A 125 -4.95 -7.58 -10.46
CA ASP A 125 -5.22 -8.72 -11.33
C ASP A 125 -5.39 -10.06 -10.56
N TRP A 126 -5.18 -10.05 -9.25
CA TRP A 126 -5.19 -11.24 -8.40
C TRP A 126 -6.38 -11.24 -7.46
N LEU A 127 -6.91 -12.43 -7.23
CA LEU A 127 -7.98 -12.69 -6.28
C LEU A 127 -7.38 -13.29 -5.00
N GLN A 128 -8.09 -13.13 -3.88
CA GLN A 128 -7.74 -13.70 -2.59
C GLN A 128 -8.94 -14.48 -2.04
N GLY A 129 -8.69 -15.72 -1.64
CA GLY A 129 -9.67 -16.59 -0.99
C GLY A 129 -9.46 -16.65 0.52
N PHE A 130 -10.56 -16.58 1.27
CA PHE A 130 -10.61 -16.83 2.70
C PHE A 130 -11.71 -17.82 3.03
N GLU A 131 -11.53 -18.58 4.11
CA GLU A 131 -12.47 -19.64 4.49
C GLU A 131 -12.53 -19.77 6.01
N TRP A 132 -13.75 -19.90 6.53
CA TRP A 132 -14.04 -20.15 7.93
C TRP A 132 -15.17 -21.17 8.09
N PRO A 133 -14.98 -22.22 8.92
CA PRO A 133 -13.70 -22.72 9.42
C PRO A 133 -12.78 -23.11 8.24
N GLY A 134 -11.47 -22.84 8.35
CA GLY A 134 -10.56 -23.01 7.21
C GLY A 134 -10.23 -24.48 6.89
N GLY A 135 -9.93 -24.76 5.61
CA GLY A 135 -9.33 -26.03 5.17
C GLY A 135 -10.32 -27.09 4.68
N THR A 136 -11.60 -26.75 4.55
CA THR A 136 -12.64 -27.65 4.02
C THR A 136 -12.72 -27.62 2.49
N HIS A 137 -12.60 -26.43 1.90
CA HIS A 137 -12.72 -26.19 0.46
C HIS A 137 -11.45 -25.57 -0.14
N GLN A 138 -10.41 -25.38 0.68
CA GLN A 138 -9.09 -24.91 0.25
C GLN A 138 -9.18 -23.57 -0.50
N ALA A 139 -10.08 -22.68 -0.06
CA ALA A 139 -10.44 -21.50 -0.84
C ALA A 139 -9.25 -20.59 -1.16
N ARG A 140 -8.26 -20.51 -0.27
CA ARG A 140 -7.04 -19.75 -0.49
C ARG A 140 -6.25 -20.27 -1.69
N ASP A 141 -6.07 -21.59 -1.78
CA ASP A 141 -5.28 -22.23 -2.84
C ASP A 141 -6.08 -22.31 -4.13
N ALA A 142 -7.39 -22.62 -4.06
CA ALA A 142 -8.31 -22.59 -5.19
C ALA A 142 -8.30 -21.23 -5.90
N VAL A 143 -8.41 -20.13 -5.13
CA VAL A 143 -8.36 -18.77 -5.68
C VAL A 143 -6.95 -18.43 -6.16
N GLY A 144 -5.91 -18.84 -5.43
CA GLY A 144 -4.51 -18.64 -5.82
C GLY A 144 -4.16 -19.31 -7.15
N ALA A 145 -4.68 -20.50 -7.40
CA ALA A 145 -4.43 -21.27 -8.61
C ALA A 145 -4.91 -20.52 -9.87
N VAL A 146 -6.02 -19.80 -9.79
CA VAL A 146 -6.57 -19.00 -10.90
C VAL A 146 -5.54 -18.00 -11.47
N GLY A 147 -4.66 -17.46 -10.64
CA GLY A 147 -3.59 -16.54 -11.07
C GLY A 147 -2.43 -17.22 -11.82
N HIS A 148 -2.36 -18.54 -11.78
CA HIS A 148 -1.28 -19.35 -12.36
C HIS A 148 -1.74 -20.25 -13.51
N LEU A 149 -3.06 -20.38 -13.74
CA LEU A 149 -3.58 -21.16 -14.86
C LEU A 149 -3.35 -20.45 -16.19
N ASP A 150 -2.74 -21.15 -17.15
CA ASP A 150 -2.49 -20.61 -18.50
C ASP A 150 -3.74 -20.09 -19.19
N GLU A 151 -4.86 -20.81 -19.03
CA GLU A 151 -6.17 -20.42 -19.57
C GLU A 151 -6.71 -19.10 -18.98
N MET A 152 -6.20 -18.67 -17.82
CA MET A 152 -6.62 -17.46 -17.11
C MET A 152 -5.71 -16.25 -17.34
N ASN A 153 -4.59 -16.39 -18.06
CA ASN A 153 -3.64 -15.30 -18.30
C ASN A 153 -4.30 -14.08 -18.99
N GLU A 154 -5.16 -14.32 -19.98
CA GLU A 154 -5.88 -13.27 -20.72
C GLU A 154 -7.33 -13.07 -20.24
N ALA A 155 -7.76 -13.79 -19.21
CA ALA A 155 -9.13 -13.74 -18.73
C ALA A 155 -9.47 -12.36 -18.13
N GLY A 156 -10.76 -12.00 -18.16
CA GLY A 156 -11.27 -10.83 -17.42
C GLY A 156 -11.56 -11.19 -15.95
N LEU A 157 -11.73 -10.17 -15.10
CA LEU A 157 -12.01 -10.34 -13.66
C LEU A 157 -13.19 -11.30 -13.40
N ALA A 158 -14.29 -11.15 -14.14
CA ALA A 158 -15.45 -12.02 -13.97
C ALA A 158 -15.16 -13.49 -14.28
N ALA A 159 -14.38 -13.78 -15.32
CA ALA A 159 -14.01 -15.15 -15.67
C ALA A 159 -13.10 -15.77 -14.61
N ARG A 160 -12.19 -14.98 -14.02
CA ARG A 160 -11.37 -15.42 -12.88
C ARG A 160 -12.22 -15.74 -11.65
N VAL A 161 -13.23 -14.91 -11.34
CA VAL A 161 -14.15 -15.17 -10.23
C VAL A 161 -14.97 -16.46 -10.49
N GLU A 162 -15.45 -16.66 -11.71
CA GLU A 162 -16.17 -17.90 -12.06
C GLU A 162 -15.29 -19.14 -11.92
N LYS A 163 -14.02 -19.06 -12.35
CA LYS A 163 -13.06 -20.15 -12.19
C LYS A 163 -12.72 -20.40 -10.72
N ALA A 164 -12.60 -19.35 -9.92
CA ALA A 164 -12.40 -19.48 -8.48
C ALA A 164 -13.56 -20.23 -7.81
N VAL A 165 -14.81 -19.89 -8.14
CA VAL A 165 -15.99 -20.58 -7.60
C VAL A 165 -16.01 -22.06 -8.02
N GLU A 166 -15.65 -22.36 -9.27
CA GLU A 166 -15.53 -23.73 -9.78
C GLU A 166 -14.50 -24.54 -8.99
N LEU A 167 -13.32 -23.98 -8.72
CA LEU A 167 -12.27 -24.67 -7.96
C LEU A 167 -12.62 -24.85 -6.48
N ILE A 168 -13.34 -23.90 -5.89
CA ILE A 168 -13.86 -23.99 -4.52
C ILE A 168 -14.89 -25.10 -4.40
N ASP A 169 -15.81 -25.21 -5.37
CA ASP A 169 -16.83 -26.25 -5.43
C ASP A 169 -16.21 -27.65 -5.59
N ALA A 170 -15.18 -27.77 -6.44
CA ALA A 170 -14.43 -29.00 -6.63
C ALA A 170 -13.64 -29.44 -5.38
N GLY A 171 -13.25 -28.49 -4.52
CA GLY A 171 -12.54 -28.76 -3.27
C GLY A 171 -11.11 -29.31 -3.44
N ASN A 172 -10.53 -29.18 -4.63
CA ASN A 172 -9.17 -29.65 -4.97
C ASN A 172 -8.18 -28.49 -5.23
N GLY A 173 -8.43 -27.32 -4.62
CA GLY A 173 -7.66 -26.10 -4.85
C GLY A 173 -6.16 -26.24 -4.64
N THR A 174 -5.71 -26.98 -3.62
CA THR A 174 -4.29 -27.21 -3.33
C THR A 174 -3.61 -28.03 -4.43
N GLU A 175 -4.26 -29.09 -4.93
CA GLU A 175 -3.73 -29.91 -6.03
C GLU A 175 -3.55 -29.07 -7.30
N VAL A 176 -4.58 -28.29 -7.67
CA VAL A 176 -4.54 -27.43 -8.86
C VAL A 176 -3.51 -26.32 -8.70
N TYR A 177 -3.37 -25.75 -7.49
CA TYR A 177 -2.34 -24.74 -7.21
C TYR A 177 -0.93 -25.31 -7.38
N GLU A 178 -0.65 -26.47 -6.78
CA GLU A 178 0.64 -27.14 -6.86
C GLU A 178 1.02 -27.47 -8.31
N GLU A 179 0.07 -27.97 -9.11
CA GLU A 179 0.27 -28.22 -10.53
C GLU A 179 0.56 -26.91 -11.30
N ALA A 180 -0.23 -25.87 -11.07
CA ALA A 180 -0.10 -24.59 -11.79
C ALA A 180 1.23 -23.85 -11.51
N VAL A 181 1.88 -24.12 -10.37
CA VAL A 181 3.18 -23.51 -10.03
C VAL A 181 4.39 -24.42 -10.29
N ALA A 182 4.18 -25.68 -10.67
CA ALA A 182 5.25 -26.66 -10.83
C ALA A 182 6.32 -26.23 -11.86
N ASP A 183 5.88 -25.62 -12.96
CA ASP A 183 6.76 -25.20 -14.06
C ASP A 183 7.51 -23.87 -13.78
N LEU A 184 7.14 -23.14 -12.72
CA LEU A 184 7.85 -21.92 -12.31
C LEU A 184 9.23 -22.22 -11.68
N GLY A 185 9.50 -23.48 -11.34
CA GLY A 185 10.75 -23.92 -10.70
C GLY A 185 11.92 -24.22 -11.64
N THR A 186 11.70 -24.35 -12.96
CA THR A 186 12.72 -24.89 -13.89
C THR A 186 13.60 -23.86 -14.59
N ASP A 187 13.32 -22.56 -14.45
CA ASP A 187 14.08 -21.47 -15.13
C ASP A 187 14.95 -20.61 -14.19
N SER A 188 15.26 -21.08 -12.98
CA SER A 188 16.23 -20.42 -12.11
C SER A 188 17.68 -20.75 -12.51
N PRO A 189 18.58 -19.75 -12.74
CA PRO A 189 20.02 -20.02 -12.88
C PRO A 189 20.57 -20.63 -11.59
N PRO A 190 21.52 -21.59 -11.65
CA PRO A 190 21.98 -22.29 -10.45
C PRO A 190 22.76 -21.35 -9.52
N GLY A 191 22.10 -20.96 -8.43
CA GLY A 191 22.73 -20.34 -7.27
C GLY A 191 23.42 -21.41 -6.45
N THR A 192 24.75 -21.39 -6.50
CA THR A 192 25.73 -22.12 -5.69
C THR A 192 25.24 -22.57 -4.32
N GLY A 193 25.27 -23.89 -4.11
CA GLY A 193 24.81 -24.56 -2.90
C GLY A 193 25.62 -24.21 -1.64
N ALA A 194 24.92 -24.24 -0.51
CA ALA A 194 25.52 -24.40 0.80
C ALA A 194 25.36 -25.88 1.21
N ASP A 195 26.53 -26.48 1.34
CA ASP A 195 26.90 -27.67 2.08
C ASP A 195 25.95 -28.09 3.23
N ALA A 196 25.50 -29.34 3.19
CA ALA A 196 25.11 -30.12 4.35
C ALA A 196 25.56 -31.56 4.08
N GLY A 197 26.59 -31.99 4.80
CA GLY A 197 27.24 -33.28 4.63
C GLY A 197 26.54 -34.45 5.31
N ASP A 198 27.13 -35.60 4.96
CA ASP A 198 27.16 -36.93 5.57
C ASP A 198 25.90 -37.79 5.61
N GLY A 199 26.00 -38.91 4.88
CA GLY A 199 25.34 -40.16 5.27
C GLY A 199 25.18 -41.19 4.15
N ASP A 200 26.22 -42.02 4.00
CA ASP A 200 26.15 -43.44 3.67
C ASP A 200 26.44 -43.92 2.23
N ALA A 201 27.30 -44.93 2.21
CA ALA A 201 27.90 -45.58 1.07
C ALA A 201 27.02 -46.75 0.59
N GLY A 202 27.05 -47.02 -0.71
CA GLY A 202 26.40 -48.20 -1.28
C GLY A 202 26.81 -48.39 -2.73
N ASP A 203 27.70 -49.36 -2.92
CA ASP A 203 28.29 -49.81 -4.17
C ASP A 203 27.28 -50.14 -5.30
N ALA A 204 27.68 -49.92 -6.55
CA ALA A 204 27.64 -50.95 -7.61
C ALA A 204 28.12 -50.41 -8.99
N GLU A 205 29.30 -50.89 -9.38
CA GLU A 205 29.63 -51.51 -10.68
C GLU A 205 29.17 -50.91 -12.03
N GLU A 206 30.17 -50.46 -12.80
CA GLU A 206 30.59 -51.03 -14.10
C GLU A 206 29.51 -51.47 -15.13
N LYS A 207 29.45 -50.81 -16.29
CA LYS A 207 30.08 -51.34 -17.53
C LYS A 207 29.98 -50.43 -18.75
N GLU A 208 31.11 -50.41 -19.46
CA GLU A 208 31.32 -49.95 -20.83
C GLU A 208 30.54 -50.78 -21.88
N SER A 209 30.38 -50.19 -23.06
CA SER A 209 30.59 -50.78 -24.41
C SER A 209 29.55 -50.19 -25.37
N GLY A 210 29.96 -49.29 -26.27
CA GLY A 210 30.31 -49.66 -27.65
C GLY A 210 29.15 -49.24 -28.55
N GLY A 211 29.30 -48.67 -29.74
CA GLY A 211 30.42 -48.49 -30.64
C GLY A 211 29.79 -48.22 -32.02
N GLY A 212 30.18 -47.11 -32.65
CA GLY A 212 30.20 -46.85 -34.10
C GLY A 212 28.95 -47.09 -34.96
N SER A 213 28.51 -46.06 -35.68
CA SER A 213 28.79 -45.97 -37.13
C SER A 213 28.18 -44.70 -37.73
N ALA A 214 28.96 -44.08 -38.62
CA ALA A 214 28.65 -42.85 -39.33
C ALA A 214 27.75 -43.12 -40.55
N VAL A 215 26.56 -42.48 -40.52
CA VAL A 215 25.87 -41.64 -41.52
C VAL A 215 25.83 -42.04 -43.03
N PRO A 216 24.76 -41.65 -43.76
CA PRO A 216 24.82 -40.38 -44.52
C PRO A 216 23.49 -39.59 -44.45
N LEU A 217 23.40 -38.39 -43.85
CA LEU A 217 23.71 -37.05 -44.39
C LEU A 217 23.66 -36.96 -45.91
N ALA A 218 22.45 -36.91 -46.46
CA ALA A 218 22.20 -36.24 -47.73
C ALA A 218 20.87 -35.45 -47.80
N LEU A 219 20.06 -35.40 -46.73
CA LEU A 219 18.77 -34.68 -46.73
C LEU A 219 18.72 -33.45 -45.81
N ALA A 220 19.69 -33.26 -44.91
CA ALA A 220 19.67 -32.15 -43.95
C ALA A 220 20.22 -30.81 -44.51
N ALA A 221 21.01 -30.85 -45.60
CA ALA A 221 21.64 -29.65 -46.15
C ALA A 221 20.68 -28.77 -46.98
N ALA A 222 19.64 -29.35 -47.61
CA ALA A 222 18.69 -28.58 -48.41
C ALA A 222 17.66 -27.82 -47.56
N ALA A 223 17.26 -28.39 -46.41
CA ALA A 223 16.34 -27.74 -45.47
C ALA A 223 16.98 -26.52 -44.78
N ALA A 224 18.26 -26.60 -44.43
CA ALA A 224 18.98 -25.50 -43.78
C ALA A 224 19.14 -24.28 -44.71
N VAL A 225 19.35 -24.48 -46.02
CA VAL A 225 19.49 -23.39 -46.99
C VAL A 225 18.14 -22.70 -47.27
N ALA A 226 17.03 -23.45 -47.29
CA ALA A 226 15.69 -22.89 -47.46
C ALA A 226 15.26 -22.04 -46.25
N VAL A 227 15.58 -22.50 -45.03
CA VAL A 227 15.30 -21.76 -43.78
C VAL A 227 16.15 -20.49 -43.69
N LEU A 228 17.44 -20.55 -44.05
CA LEU A 228 18.31 -19.37 -44.06
C LEU A 228 17.91 -18.35 -45.14
N ALA A 229 17.46 -18.80 -46.33
CA ALA A 229 16.96 -17.91 -47.38
C ALA A 229 15.63 -17.24 -46.99
N GLY A 230 14.73 -17.97 -46.33
CA GLY A 230 13.48 -17.42 -45.79
C GLY A 230 13.71 -16.39 -44.68
N LEU A 231 14.65 -16.66 -43.78
CA LEU A 231 15.03 -15.75 -42.70
C LEU A 231 15.68 -14.47 -43.25
N LEU A 232 16.55 -14.58 -44.27
CA LEU A 232 17.18 -13.42 -44.91
C LEU A 232 16.17 -12.56 -45.68
N TRP A 233 15.18 -13.19 -46.33
CA TRP A 233 14.09 -12.50 -47.02
C TRP A 233 13.17 -11.77 -46.04
N TYR A 234 12.84 -12.39 -44.91
CA TYR A 234 12.03 -11.79 -43.83
C TYR A 234 12.73 -10.57 -43.21
N VAL A 235 14.04 -10.68 -42.92
CA VAL A 235 14.83 -9.57 -42.34
C VAL A 235 15.09 -8.45 -43.35
N ARG A 236 15.18 -8.74 -44.66
CA ARG A 236 15.26 -7.71 -45.71
C ARG A 236 13.91 -7.04 -45.96
N ARG A 237 12.80 -7.77 -45.88
CA ARG A 237 11.44 -7.21 -46.06
C ARG A 237 11.02 -6.29 -44.92
N GLY A 238 11.53 -6.51 -43.70
CA GLY A 238 11.38 -5.60 -42.56
C GLY A 238 12.22 -4.31 -42.62
N ARG A 239 13.14 -4.17 -43.59
CA ARG A 239 14.04 -3.01 -43.72
C ARG A 239 13.82 -2.15 -44.98
N THR A 240 12.84 -2.49 -45.82
CA THR A 240 12.51 -1.71 -47.03
C THR A 240 11.03 -1.32 -47.06
N GLY A 241 10.69 -0.31 -46.27
CA GLY A 241 9.44 0.45 -46.24
C GLY A 241 9.47 1.28 -44.95
N SER A 242 9.71 2.59 -44.91
CA SER A 242 9.34 3.65 -45.84
C SER A 242 10.37 4.78 -45.82
N ARG A 243 10.90 5.14 -47.00
CA ARG A 243 11.34 6.50 -47.31
C ARG A 243 10.20 7.18 -48.07
N ILE A 244 9.22 7.76 -47.37
CA ILE A 244 8.24 8.68 -47.96
C ILE A 244 7.89 9.76 -46.93
N GLY A 245 8.20 11.01 -47.27
CA GLY A 245 7.40 12.21 -46.99
C GLY A 245 7.17 12.61 -45.54
N PHE A 246 7.99 13.55 -45.06
CA PHE A 246 7.66 14.38 -43.91
C PHE A 246 6.56 15.39 -44.32
N SER A 247 5.30 15.14 -43.96
CA SER A 247 4.26 16.17 -43.92
C SER A 247 3.30 15.87 -42.76
N THR A 248 3.36 16.73 -41.75
CA THR A 248 2.33 17.12 -40.79
C THR A 248 1.03 16.30 -40.78
N GLY A 249 0.85 15.51 -39.73
CA GLY A 249 -0.39 14.81 -39.44
C GLY A 249 -0.24 13.90 -38.24
N SER A 250 -0.10 14.49 -37.05
CA SER A 250 -0.08 13.76 -35.79
C SER A 250 -1.44 13.09 -35.56
N ARG A 251 -1.58 11.85 -36.02
CA ARG A 251 -2.59 10.93 -35.50
C ARG A 251 -1.93 10.20 -34.35
N VAL A 252 -2.19 10.71 -33.15
CA VAL A 252 -1.98 9.99 -31.89
C VAL A 252 -2.72 8.67 -32.03
N ALA A 253 -1.99 7.59 -32.24
CA ALA A 253 -2.51 6.26 -32.01
C ALA A 253 -2.68 6.15 -30.49
N THR A 254 -3.90 6.41 -30.03
CA THR A 254 -4.34 6.08 -28.68
C THR A 254 -4.24 4.56 -28.52
N ALA A 255 -3.16 4.08 -27.91
CA ALA A 255 -3.13 2.74 -27.35
C ALA A 255 -4.20 2.69 -26.23
N PRO A 256 -5.27 1.86 -26.32
CA PRO A 256 -6.38 1.92 -25.38
C PRO A 256 -6.10 1.24 -24.03
N PHE A 257 -4.87 0.78 -23.77
CA PHE A 257 -4.52 0.12 -22.52
C PHE A 257 -3.27 0.79 -21.95
N ALA A 258 -3.48 1.60 -20.91
CA ALA A 258 -2.39 2.00 -20.04
C ALA A 258 -1.77 0.71 -19.48
N THR A 259 -0.46 0.54 -19.65
CA THR A 259 0.27 -0.60 -19.07
C THR A 259 0.08 -0.62 -17.55
N PRO A 260 0.12 -1.79 -16.88
CA PRO A 260 0.02 -1.87 -15.41
C PRO A 260 0.95 -0.89 -14.69
N GLN A 261 2.13 -0.65 -15.25
CA GLN A 261 3.10 0.31 -14.70
C GLN A 261 2.62 1.76 -14.69
N ALA A 262 1.83 2.21 -15.67
CA ALA A 262 1.27 3.55 -15.68
C ALA A 262 0.20 3.71 -14.60
N VAL A 263 -0.60 2.66 -14.35
CA VAL A 263 -1.59 2.64 -13.26
C VAL A 263 -0.90 2.64 -11.90
N PHE A 264 0.11 1.79 -11.68
CA PHE A 264 0.89 1.80 -10.44
C PHE A 264 1.70 3.08 -10.26
N ALA A 265 2.17 3.72 -11.33
CA ALA A 265 2.81 5.03 -11.26
C ALA A 265 1.81 6.13 -10.90
N ALA A 266 0.59 6.10 -11.45
CA ALA A 266 -0.47 7.04 -11.12
C ALA A 266 -0.97 6.85 -9.68
N ALA A 267 -1.12 5.60 -9.21
CA ALA A 267 -1.45 5.30 -7.82
C ALA A 267 -0.37 5.79 -6.86
N ARG A 268 0.91 5.50 -7.15
CA ARG A 268 2.04 6.03 -6.34
C ARG A 268 2.09 7.56 -6.33
N ALA A 269 1.81 8.20 -7.47
CA ALA A 269 1.75 9.66 -7.57
C ALA A 269 0.57 10.24 -6.78
N ALA A 270 -0.59 9.58 -6.80
CA ALA A 270 -1.75 9.95 -5.99
C ALA A 270 -1.45 9.79 -4.50
N ASP A 271 -0.85 8.67 -4.10
CA ASP A 271 -0.44 8.43 -2.71
C ASP A 271 0.63 9.43 -2.25
N GLU A 272 1.55 9.83 -3.14
CA GLU A 272 2.54 10.88 -2.84
C GLU A 272 1.87 12.25 -2.70
N ALA A 273 0.91 12.59 -3.56
CA ALA A 273 0.18 13.85 -3.48
C ALA A 273 -0.65 13.94 -2.18
N GLU A 274 -1.30 12.85 -1.77
CA GLU A 274 -2.00 12.78 -0.50
C GLU A 274 -1.04 12.88 0.68
N LEU A 275 0.08 12.15 0.64
CA LEU A 275 1.10 12.25 1.68
C LEU A 275 1.70 13.66 1.77
N ARG A 276 1.83 14.37 0.64
CA ARG A 276 2.29 15.75 0.59
C ARG A 276 1.30 16.70 1.25
N ARG A 277 0.00 16.60 0.95
CA ARG A 277 -1.05 17.35 1.65
C ARG A 277 -0.99 17.14 3.16
N ARG A 278 -0.90 15.88 3.59
CA ARG A 278 -0.76 15.56 5.01
C ARG A 278 0.49 16.20 5.61
N ALA A 279 1.64 16.13 4.92
CA ALA A 279 2.88 16.75 5.40
C ALA A 279 2.76 18.28 5.51
N GLU A 280 2.11 18.94 4.55
CA GLU A 280 1.81 20.38 4.58
C GLU A 280 0.94 20.74 5.80
N GLU A 281 -0.16 20.00 6.01
CA GLU A 281 -1.05 20.18 7.17
C GLU A 281 -0.31 20.03 8.49
N GLU A 282 0.55 19.01 8.60
CA GLU A 282 1.32 18.71 9.81
C GLU A 282 2.37 19.78 10.11
N VAL A 283 3.01 20.35 9.08
CA VAL A 283 3.95 21.48 9.21
C VAL A 283 3.22 22.75 9.62
N VAL A 284 2.05 23.05 9.03
CA VAL A 284 1.22 24.20 9.42
C VAL A 284 0.78 24.05 10.87
N ALA A 285 0.27 22.89 11.27
CA ALA A 285 -0.16 22.61 12.63
C ALA A 285 0.99 22.76 13.64
N LEU A 286 2.21 22.34 13.29
CA LEU A 286 3.38 22.59 14.12
C LEU A 286 3.67 24.10 14.24
N GLY A 287 3.66 24.83 13.13
CA GLY A 287 3.89 26.28 13.11
C GLY A 287 2.88 27.07 13.96
N GLU A 288 1.62 26.63 13.99
CA GLU A 288 0.58 27.19 14.87
C GLU A 288 0.87 26.85 16.34
N ALA A 289 1.16 25.59 16.65
CA ALA A 289 1.43 25.13 18.02
C ALA A 289 2.65 25.80 18.66
N VAL A 290 3.66 26.16 17.87
CA VAL A 290 4.86 26.90 18.34
C VAL A 290 4.48 28.31 18.85
N ARG A 291 3.49 28.98 18.24
CA ARG A 291 3.10 30.35 18.60
C ARG A 291 2.42 30.45 19.96
N GLU A 292 1.86 29.35 20.44
CA GLU A 292 1.11 29.28 21.71
C GLU A 292 2.01 29.16 22.95
N VAL A 293 3.31 28.90 22.78
CA VAL A 293 4.24 28.65 23.89
C VAL A 293 4.99 29.92 24.28
N ALA A 294 4.87 30.33 25.54
CA ALA A 294 5.59 31.48 26.09
C ALA A 294 7.04 31.11 26.52
N THR A 295 7.98 32.05 26.35
CA THR A 295 9.40 31.91 26.71
C THR A 295 9.70 32.57 28.06
N ASP A 296 9.08 32.06 29.12
CA ASP A 296 9.21 32.61 30.47
C ASP A 296 10.47 32.14 31.24
N THR A 297 11.14 31.08 30.77
CA THR A 297 12.37 30.54 31.37
C THR A 297 13.41 30.16 30.30
N PRO A 298 14.72 30.16 30.63
CA PRO A 298 15.77 29.76 29.69
C PRO A 298 15.61 28.34 29.14
N ASP A 299 15.27 27.37 29.98
CA ASP A 299 15.09 25.97 29.57
C ASP A 299 13.94 25.82 28.55
N ARG A 300 12.83 26.53 28.78
CA ARG A 300 11.72 26.58 27.83
C ARG A 300 12.10 27.26 26.52
N ALA A 301 12.91 28.33 26.60
CA ALA A 301 13.43 28.98 25.40
C ALA A 301 14.31 28.03 24.58
N THR A 302 15.15 27.20 25.21
CA THR A 302 15.97 26.19 24.51
C THR A 302 15.10 25.16 23.78
N HIS A 303 14.09 24.61 24.46
CA HIS A 303 13.17 23.66 23.84
C HIS A 303 12.32 24.28 22.72
N LEU A 304 11.90 25.54 22.88
CA LEU A 304 11.19 26.27 21.82
C LEU A 304 12.08 26.52 20.60
N HIS A 305 13.35 26.88 20.79
CA HIS A 305 14.31 27.02 19.69
C HIS A 305 14.47 25.70 18.93
N ALA A 306 14.61 24.57 19.63
CA ALA A 306 14.68 23.25 18.99
C ALA A 306 13.40 22.93 18.18
N ALA A 307 12.22 23.33 18.66
CA ALA A 307 10.98 23.18 17.91
C ALA A 307 10.94 24.06 16.64
N LEU A 308 11.42 25.31 16.74
CA LEU A 308 11.54 26.22 15.61
C LEU A 308 12.54 25.72 14.56
N ASP A 309 13.67 25.15 15.00
CA ASP A 309 14.67 24.54 14.12
C ASP A 309 14.05 23.36 13.36
N ALA A 310 13.32 22.49 14.05
CA ALA A 310 12.60 21.38 13.44
C ALA A 310 11.52 21.83 12.47
N TYR A 311 10.76 22.89 12.79
CA TYR A 311 9.79 23.49 11.89
C TYR A 311 10.46 24.06 10.62
N ALA A 312 11.56 24.81 10.77
CA ALA A 312 12.30 25.36 9.63
C ALA A 312 12.91 24.27 8.75
N ALA A 313 13.46 23.22 9.36
CA ALA A 313 13.95 22.04 8.65
C ALA A 313 12.83 21.30 7.93
N ALA A 314 11.66 21.12 8.56
CA ALA A 314 10.51 20.48 7.94
C ALA A 314 10.03 21.25 6.71
N GLY A 315 9.95 22.59 6.79
CA GLY A 315 9.64 23.44 5.63
C GLY A 315 10.68 23.30 4.52
N THR A 316 11.97 23.31 4.86
CA THR A 316 13.07 23.13 3.90
C THR A 316 12.97 21.78 3.16
N VAL A 317 12.68 20.70 3.89
CA VAL A 317 12.52 19.37 3.29
C VAL A 317 11.26 19.31 2.44
N LEU A 318 10.14 19.86 2.93
CA LEU A 318 8.87 19.88 2.21
C LEU A 318 8.97 20.60 0.86
N ASP A 319 9.64 21.76 0.84
CA ASP A 319 9.87 22.55 -0.37
C ASP A 319 10.73 21.80 -1.42
N GLY A 320 11.64 20.94 -0.95
CA GLY A 320 12.52 20.13 -1.81
C GLY A 320 12.06 18.68 -2.02
N ALA A 321 10.95 18.26 -1.42
CA ALA A 321 10.51 16.87 -1.40
C ALA A 321 10.01 16.45 -2.78
N GLY A 322 10.59 15.38 -3.32
CA GLY A 322 10.10 14.77 -4.57
C GLY A 322 10.10 13.25 -4.51
N SER A 323 9.96 12.69 -3.30
CA SER A 323 9.69 11.27 -3.10
C SER A 323 8.91 11.07 -1.81
N ARG A 324 8.24 9.92 -1.69
CA ARG A 324 7.57 9.48 -0.47
C ARG A 324 8.54 9.40 0.72
N ALA A 325 9.79 9.03 0.47
CA ALA A 325 10.85 8.99 1.47
C ALA A 325 11.12 10.38 2.08
N ASP A 326 11.11 11.44 1.27
CA ASP A 326 11.28 12.81 1.77
C ASP A 326 10.08 13.30 2.57
N LEU A 327 8.87 13.01 2.10
CA LEU A 327 7.66 13.39 2.81
C LEU A 327 7.56 12.67 4.17
N ALA A 328 7.99 11.41 4.25
CA ALA A 328 8.18 10.72 5.52
C ALA A 328 9.24 11.42 6.41
N GLY A 329 10.26 12.01 5.81
CA GLY A 329 11.27 12.85 6.47
C GLY A 329 10.68 14.13 7.06
N VAL A 330 9.76 14.79 6.35
CA VAL A 330 8.99 15.93 6.87
C VAL A 330 8.22 15.53 8.13
N LEU A 331 7.51 14.39 8.09
CA LEU A 331 6.77 13.89 9.26
C LEU A 331 7.70 13.54 10.44
N ALA A 332 8.90 13.03 10.19
CA ALA A 332 9.90 12.78 11.22
C ALA A 332 10.39 14.08 11.89
N LEU A 333 10.64 15.13 11.10
CA LEU A 333 10.98 16.46 11.60
C LEU A 333 9.83 17.11 12.38
N VAL A 334 8.59 16.94 11.91
CA VAL A 334 7.41 17.40 12.66
C VAL A 334 7.30 16.68 14.01
N ALA A 335 7.53 15.37 14.05
CA ALA A 335 7.53 14.60 15.30
C ALA A 335 8.62 15.08 16.27
N GLU A 336 9.83 15.37 15.77
CA GLU A 336 10.92 15.98 16.55
C GLU A 336 10.52 17.35 17.11
N GLY A 337 9.91 18.22 16.29
CA GLY A 337 9.43 19.53 16.73
C GLY A 337 8.35 19.45 17.80
N ARG A 338 7.43 18.48 17.69
CA ARG A 338 6.40 18.22 18.72
C ARG A 338 7.00 17.74 20.03
N ASP A 339 8.02 16.88 19.98
CA ASP A 339 8.70 16.39 21.17
C ASP A 339 9.41 17.55 21.90
N ALA A 340 10.00 18.47 21.14
CA ALA A 340 10.61 19.69 21.67
C ALA A 340 9.56 20.64 22.27
N LEU A 341 8.42 20.86 21.60
CA LEU A 341 7.32 21.67 22.16
C LEU A 341 6.75 21.09 23.45
N GLU A 342 6.57 19.78 23.50
CA GLU A 342 6.07 19.15 24.70
C GLU A 342 7.08 19.28 25.86
N ALA A 343 8.37 19.15 25.58
CA ALA A 343 9.42 19.44 26.57
C ALA A 343 9.36 20.90 27.05
N ALA A 344 9.12 21.87 26.17
CA ALA A 344 8.94 23.28 26.54
C ALA A 344 7.69 23.52 27.42
N ARG A 345 6.60 22.77 27.20
CA ARG A 345 5.37 22.91 27.98
C ARG A 345 5.54 22.36 29.41
N THR A 346 6.30 21.27 29.56
CA THR A 346 6.48 20.59 30.85
C THR A 346 7.51 21.26 31.76
N THR A 347 7.21 21.40 33.05
CA THR A 347 8.17 21.84 34.08
C THR A 347 8.89 20.70 34.79
N ARG A 348 8.51 19.45 34.52
CA ARG A 348 9.21 18.26 35.05
C ARG A 348 10.05 17.61 33.96
N PRO A 349 11.32 17.26 34.26
CA PRO A 349 12.13 16.49 33.32
C PRO A 349 11.46 15.13 33.04
N ARG A 350 11.37 14.77 31.76
CA ARG A 350 10.85 13.48 31.33
C ARG A 350 11.79 12.36 31.80
N ARG A 351 11.20 11.25 32.25
CA ARG A 351 11.96 10.05 32.65
C ARG A 351 12.58 9.32 31.45
N THR A 352 11.98 9.45 30.27
CA THR A 352 12.41 8.78 29.04
C THR A 352 12.28 9.74 27.87
N THR A 353 13.30 9.77 27.01
CA THR A 353 13.23 10.47 25.72
C THR A 353 12.18 9.81 24.83
N PRO A 354 11.29 10.58 24.18
CA PRO A 354 10.38 10.04 23.18
C PRO A 354 11.15 9.27 22.10
N LEU A 355 10.57 8.17 21.63
CA LEU A 355 11.13 7.44 20.51
C LEU A 355 10.76 8.16 19.20
N PRO A 356 11.63 8.13 18.17
CA PRO A 356 11.34 8.64 16.83
C PRO A 356 10.24 7.81 16.15
N LEU A 357 9.93 8.12 14.90
CA LEU A 357 9.04 7.31 14.08
C LEU A 357 9.63 5.90 13.82
N CYS A 358 8.78 4.99 13.35
CA CYS A 358 9.17 3.63 13.03
C CYS A 358 10.30 3.60 11.99
N PHE A 359 11.35 2.84 12.28
CA PHE A 359 12.53 2.69 11.43
C PHE A 359 12.20 2.07 10.09
N PHE A 360 11.35 1.04 10.03
CA PHE A 360 11.05 0.37 8.77
C PHE A 360 10.20 1.24 7.85
N ASN A 361 9.20 1.90 8.43
CA ASN A 361 8.35 2.83 7.70
C ASN A 361 7.84 3.94 8.63
N PRO A 362 8.38 5.17 8.56
CA PRO A 362 7.94 6.29 9.40
C PRO A 362 6.45 6.61 9.27
N LEU A 363 5.80 6.22 8.16
CA LEU A 363 4.37 6.40 7.93
C LEU A 363 3.51 5.55 8.86
N HIS A 364 4.07 4.52 9.51
CA HIS A 364 3.41 3.78 10.59
C HIS A 364 3.29 4.59 11.89
N GLY A 365 3.92 5.76 11.97
CA GLY A 365 3.89 6.63 13.13
C GLY A 365 4.95 6.30 14.17
N ARG A 366 4.70 6.72 15.42
CA ARG A 366 5.69 6.72 16.50
C ARG A 366 6.10 5.30 16.90
N ALA A 367 7.39 5.08 17.09
CA ALA A 367 7.88 3.83 17.62
C ALA A 367 7.51 3.67 19.10
N THR A 368 7.22 2.44 19.48
CA THR A 368 6.89 2.02 20.85
C THR A 368 8.02 1.17 21.45
N HIS A 369 8.88 0.62 20.59
CA HIS A 369 9.94 -0.31 20.98
C HIS A 369 11.30 0.06 20.40
N ARG A 370 12.36 -0.35 21.12
CA ARG A 370 13.73 -0.42 20.61
C ARG A 370 14.08 -1.90 20.42
N THR A 371 14.21 -2.31 19.16
CA THR A 371 14.43 -3.71 18.79
C THR A 371 15.83 -3.88 18.20
N ARG A 372 16.54 -4.96 18.56
CA ARG A 372 17.79 -5.33 17.88
C ARG A 372 17.45 -6.10 16.62
N TRP A 373 17.48 -5.43 15.48
CA TRP A 373 17.23 -6.02 14.18
C TRP A 373 18.54 -6.48 13.54
N ARG A 374 18.46 -7.56 12.75
CA ARG A 374 19.56 -8.09 11.96
C ARG A 374 19.16 -8.03 10.49
N PRO A 375 19.82 -7.21 9.66
CA PRO A 375 19.60 -7.21 8.22
C PRO A 375 19.93 -8.57 7.61
N LEU A 376 19.20 -8.96 6.56
CA LEU A 376 19.51 -10.16 5.79
C LEU A 376 20.92 -10.08 5.20
N GLY A 377 21.62 -11.20 5.15
CA GLY A 377 23.03 -11.25 4.71
C GLY A 377 24.05 -10.68 5.70
N SER A 378 23.62 -10.12 6.84
CA SER A 378 24.52 -9.56 7.85
C SER A 378 24.50 -10.34 9.15
N ARG A 379 25.68 -10.46 9.79
CA ARG A 379 25.79 -10.97 11.16
C ARG A 379 25.67 -9.87 12.23
N ARG A 380 25.55 -8.61 11.82
CA ARG A 380 25.50 -7.47 12.74
C ARG A 380 24.06 -7.23 13.17
N GLN A 381 23.89 -6.85 14.43
CA GLN A 381 22.62 -6.38 14.96
C GLN A 381 22.66 -4.86 15.12
N LEU A 382 21.56 -4.20 14.81
CA LEU A 382 21.39 -2.76 14.90
C LEU A 382 20.17 -2.46 15.80
N PRO A 383 20.31 -1.61 16.83
CA PRO A 383 19.15 -1.15 17.59
C PRO A 383 18.34 -0.17 16.73
N VAL A 384 17.07 -0.48 16.52
CA VAL A 384 16.15 0.32 15.71
C VAL A 384 14.86 0.63 16.47
N ALA A 385 14.23 1.77 16.16
CA ALA A 385 12.92 2.17 16.63
C ALA A 385 11.84 1.40 15.86
N THR A 386 10.91 0.72 16.51
CA THR A 386 9.85 0.00 15.80
C THR A 386 8.49 0.29 16.42
N CYS A 387 7.47 0.44 15.56
CA CYS A 387 6.07 0.41 16.00
C CYS A 387 5.68 -1.01 16.45
N ASP A 388 4.50 -1.15 17.05
CA ASP A 388 4.00 -2.44 17.54
C ASP A 388 3.89 -3.47 16.40
N THR A 389 3.38 -3.07 15.24
CA THR A 389 3.20 -3.93 14.07
C THR A 389 4.52 -4.49 13.55
N CYS A 390 5.52 -3.63 13.32
CA CYS A 390 6.85 -4.08 12.87
C CYS A 390 7.56 -4.91 13.94
N THR A 391 7.36 -4.59 15.23
CA THR A 391 7.91 -5.38 16.32
C THR A 391 7.30 -6.79 16.34
N LYS A 392 5.99 -6.90 16.13
CA LYS A 392 5.27 -8.17 16.01
C LYS A 392 5.79 -8.97 14.82
N ALA A 393 5.90 -8.35 13.63
CA ALA A 393 6.44 -8.99 12.43
C ALA A 393 7.85 -9.58 12.68
N LEU A 394 8.75 -8.80 13.28
CA LEU A 394 10.09 -9.29 13.63
C LEU A 394 10.09 -10.47 14.61
N ARG A 395 9.21 -10.44 15.63
CA ARG A 395 9.08 -11.54 16.60
C ARG A 395 8.56 -12.82 15.94
N GLU A 396 7.68 -12.67 14.96
CA GLU A 396 7.11 -13.76 14.16
C GLU A 396 8.00 -14.16 12.99
N ARG A 397 9.23 -13.62 12.88
CA ARG A 397 10.19 -13.89 11.80
C ARG A 397 9.66 -13.55 10.40
N ARG A 398 8.73 -12.61 10.31
CA ARG A 398 8.22 -12.05 9.05
C ARG A 398 8.94 -10.74 8.72
N ALA A 399 9.08 -10.44 7.44
CA ALA A 399 9.63 -9.16 6.99
C ALA A 399 8.64 -8.03 7.33
N PRO A 400 9.06 -6.97 8.04
CA PRO A 400 8.25 -5.78 8.22
C PRO A 400 8.01 -5.08 6.87
N GLU A 401 6.89 -4.38 6.72
CA GLU A 401 6.72 -3.45 5.60
C GLU A 401 7.77 -2.33 5.71
N VAL A 402 8.50 -2.09 4.61
CA VAL A 402 9.60 -1.12 4.56
C VAL A 402 9.25 0.00 3.60
N LEU A 403 9.50 1.24 4.02
CA LEU A 403 9.44 2.38 3.12
C LEU A 403 10.56 2.30 2.10
N THR A 404 10.22 2.47 0.84
CA THR A 404 11.14 2.41 -0.27
C THR A 404 11.53 3.81 -0.74
N ASP A 405 12.69 3.89 -1.36
CA ASP A 405 13.16 5.07 -2.08
C ASP A 405 13.68 4.65 -3.47
N THR A 406 13.78 5.60 -4.38
CA THR A 406 14.24 5.33 -5.75
C THR A 406 15.71 5.66 -5.90
N THR A 407 16.53 4.66 -6.25
CA THR A 407 17.95 4.82 -6.55
C THR A 407 18.26 4.17 -7.89
N GLU A 408 18.93 4.90 -8.79
CA GLU A 408 19.28 4.41 -10.15
C GLU A 408 18.06 3.86 -10.94
N GLY A 409 16.88 4.44 -10.74
CA GLY A 409 15.63 4.01 -11.40
C GLY A 409 15.03 2.72 -10.83
N ARG A 410 15.55 2.20 -9.71
CA ARG A 410 15.02 1.04 -8.99
C ARG A 410 14.48 1.45 -7.63
N GLU A 411 13.41 0.78 -7.22
CA GLU A 411 12.83 0.93 -5.91
C GLU A 411 13.51 -0.04 -4.94
N VAL A 412 14.13 0.51 -3.89
CA VAL A 412 14.86 -0.24 -2.87
C VAL A 412 14.42 0.22 -1.49
N PRO A 413 14.52 -0.63 -0.45
CA PRO A 413 14.41 -0.17 0.93
C PRO A 413 15.22 1.10 1.16
N TYR A 414 14.64 2.14 1.78
CA TYR A 414 15.31 3.43 1.90
C TYR A 414 16.68 3.33 2.60
N PHE A 415 16.85 2.38 3.52
CA PHE A 415 18.10 2.15 4.25
C PHE A 415 19.17 1.40 3.44
N GLU A 416 18.85 0.94 2.23
CA GLU A 416 19.81 0.38 1.27
C GLU A 416 20.37 1.44 0.30
N VAL A 417 19.77 2.64 0.28
CA VAL A 417 20.34 3.79 -0.42
C VAL A 417 21.67 4.18 0.25
N PRO A 418 22.73 4.52 -0.51
CA PRO A 418 24.00 4.98 0.08
C PRO A 418 23.78 6.12 1.07
N ALA A 419 24.36 5.99 2.27
CA ALA A 419 24.13 6.94 3.37
C ALA A 419 24.62 8.36 3.04
N GLU A 420 25.63 8.49 2.18
CA GLU A 420 26.12 9.75 1.64
C GLU A 420 25.15 10.42 0.65
N SER A 421 24.20 9.66 0.10
CA SER A 421 23.22 10.13 -0.90
C SER A 421 21.84 10.39 -0.30
N SER A 422 21.54 9.85 0.88
CA SER A 422 20.26 10.06 1.56
C SER A 422 20.44 10.24 3.06
N ILE A 423 20.08 11.43 3.55
CA ILE A 423 20.01 11.71 5.00
C ILE A 423 19.08 10.74 5.72
N TRP A 424 18.03 10.26 5.05
CA TRP A 424 17.08 9.30 5.63
C TRP A 424 17.72 7.94 5.81
N ALA A 425 18.45 7.43 4.81
CA ALA A 425 19.23 6.20 4.93
C ALA A 425 20.27 6.30 6.05
N ALA A 426 20.99 7.43 6.13
CA ALA A 426 22.02 7.66 7.14
C ALA A 426 21.49 7.72 8.58
N THR A 427 20.26 8.21 8.77
CA THR A 427 19.69 8.49 10.10
C THR A 427 18.61 7.50 10.51
N GLY A 428 18.04 6.74 9.57
CA GLY A 428 16.84 5.94 9.78
C GLY A 428 15.67 6.76 10.33
N TYR A 429 15.49 7.99 9.82
CA TYR A 429 14.50 8.95 10.34
C TYR A 429 14.64 9.23 11.84
N GLY A 430 15.89 9.28 12.33
CA GLY A 430 16.21 9.48 13.75
C GLY A 430 16.34 8.18 14.54
N SER A 431 16.07 7.02 13.96
CA SER A 431 16.23 5.73 14.63
C SER A 431 17.69 5.33 14.86
N LEU A 432 18.59 5.70 13.94
CA LEU A 432 20.00 5.26 13.96
C LEU A 432 20.93 6.27 14.63
N THR A 433 20.43 7.47 14.92
CA THR A 433 21.18 8.57 15.52
C THR A 433 20.57 8.99 16.84
N ARG A 434 21.38 9.56 17.72
CA ARG A 434 20.90 10.28 18.91
C ARG A 434 20.79 11.78 18.69
N ASP A 435 21.49 12.29 17.67
CA ASP A 435 21.46 13.70 17.31
C ASP A 435 20.13 14.03 16.63
N PRO A 436 19.57 15.23 16.87
CA PRO A 436 18.38 15.70 16.18
C PRO A 436 18.59 15.77 14.66
N LEU A 437 17.51 15.62 13.91
CA LEU A 437 17.48 15.69 12.45
C LEU A 437 17.59 17.13 11.95
N ALA A 438 16.96 18.09 12.64
CA ALA A 438 16.89 19.47 12.19
C ALA A 438 18.26 20.13 11.92
N PRO A 439 19.28 19.99 12.80
CA PRO A 439 20.61 20.52 12.54
C PRO A 439 21.30 19.90 11.32
N ARG A 440 20.94 18.68 10.91
CA ARG A 440 21.50 18.03 9.72
C ARG A 440 20.94 18.65 8.45
N VAL A 441 19.63 18.86 8.42
CA VAL A 441 18.96 19.58 7.33
C VAL A 441 19.49 21.01 7.23
N ALA A 442 19.65 21.71 8.35
CA ALA A 442 20.15 23.08 8.38
C ALA A 442 21.60 23.23 7.86
N ARG A 443 22.42 22.17 7.94
CA ARG A 443 23.76 22.14 7.34
C ARG A 443 23.75 21.88 5.83
N GLY A 444 22.60 21.55 5.26
CA GLY A 444 22.47 21.15 3.86
C GLY A 444 22.65 19.67 3.61
N ASP A 445 22.57 18.80 4.63
CA ASP A 445 22.66 17.34 4.40
C ASP A 445 21.44 16.83 3.58
N PHE A 446 20.36 17.62 3.52
CA PHE A 446 19.27 17.48 2.55
C PHE A 446 19.60 18.31 1.29
N THR A 447 20.59 17.91 0.51
CA THR A 447 20.91 18.54 -0.78
C THR A 447 20.46 17.68 -1.95
N ARG A 448 19.39 18.10 -2.60
CA ARG A 448 19.12 17.77 -4.01
C ARG A 448 19.57 18.91 -4.90
N THR A 449 20.85 19.26 -4.90
CA THR A 449 21.37 20.20 -5.89
C THR A 449 21.41 19.50 -7.26
N ARG A 450 20.31 19.66 -8.01
CA ARG A 450 20.10 19.40 -9.45
C ARG A 450 20.45 17.98 -9.94
N GLY A 451 19.41 17.14 -10.04
CA GLY A 451 19.29 16.09 -11.05
C GLY A 451 18.32 16.55 -12.12
#